data_AF-A0AAD9Z4Z3-F1
#
_entry.id   AF-A0AAD9Z4Z3-F1
#
_cell.length_a   1.000
_cell.length_b   1.000
_cell.length_c   1.000
_cell.angle_alpha   90.00
_cell.angle_beta   90.00
_cell.angle_gamma   90.00
#
_symmetry.space_group_name_H-M   'P 1'
#
loop_
_entity.id
_entity.type
_entity.pdbx_description
1 polymer ?
#
loop_
_entity_poly.entity_id
_entity_poly.type
_entity_poly.pdbx_seq_one_letter_code
_entity_poly.pdbx_strand_id
1 'polypeptide(L)'
;MPKNVHHYLTKAAYIWTYSNVIHPILDEALWPQVKRGEVLPPMKRKMLERPKKNRKRQPDEPAKKKRKSGMQCGSCGEWSHNLRTCKGRGENAKGKKCKE
;
A
#
# COMPACT_ATOMS: atom_id res chain seq x y z
N MET A 1 11.44 -41.87 -8.93
CA MET A 1 11.15 -40.42 -8.92
C MET A 1 11.97 -39.78 -7.81
N PRO A 2 12.74 -38.71 -8.07
CA PRO A 2 13.52 -38.03 -7.03
C PRO A 2 12.59 -37.45 -5.95
N LYS A 3 12.94 -37.64 -4.68
CA LYS A 3 12.09 -37.33 -3.51
C LYS A 3 11.76 -35.84 -3.31
N ASN A 4 12.43 -34.92 -4.01
CA ASN A 4 12.34 -33.47 -3.80
C ASN A 4 11.88 -32.69 -5.03
N VAL A 5 11.12 -33.31 -5.94
CA VAL A 5 10.56 -32.62 -7.11
C VAL A 5 9.07 -32.40 -6.90
N HIS A 6 8.65 -31.13 -6.97
CA HIS A 6 7.25 -30.74 -6.88
C HIS A 6 6.44 -31.41 -8.00
N HIS A 7 5.21 -31.87 -7.73
CA HIS A 7 4.42 -32.65 -8.68
C HIS A 7 4.19 -31.95 -10.03
N TYR A 8 4.03 -30.62 -10.01
CA TYR A 8 3.89 -29.80 -11.23
C TYR A 8 5.16 -29.72 -12.09
N LEU A 9 6.34 -30.04 -11.55
CA LEU A 9 7.62 -30.02 -12.29
C LEU A 9 8.00 -31.39 -12.86
N THR A 10 7.07 -32.35 -12.84
CA THR A 10 7.30 -33.68 -13.40
C THR A 10 7.08 -33.70 -14.92
N LYS A 11 7.78 -34.60 -15.61
CA LYS A 11 7.57 -34.83 -17.06
C LYS A 11 6.12 -35.19 -17.38
N ALA A 12 5.45 -35.93 -16.50
CA ALA A 12 4.04 -36.28 -16.65
C ALA A 12 3.14 -35.04 -16.62
N ALA A 13 3.38 -34.12 -15.67
CA ALA A 13 2.66 -32.86 -15.62
C ALA A 13 2.87 -32.01 -16.88
N TYR A 14 4.11 -31.92 -17.38
CA TYR A 14 4.41 -31.21 -18.63
C TYR A 14 3.67 -31.79 -19.84
N ILE A 15 3.69 -33.11 -20.02
CA ILE A 15 2.96 -33.77 -21.12
C ILE A 15 1.47 -33.52 -20.98
N TRP A 16 0.92 -33.58 -19.76
CA TRP A 16 -0.50 -33.33 -19.53
C TRP A 16 -0.89 -31.87 -19.82
N THR A 17 -0.10 -30.89 -19.39
CA THR A 17 -0.38 -29.46 -19.64
C THR A 17 -0.38 -29.11 -21.11
N TYR A 18 0.51 -29.71 -21.90
CA TYR A 18 0.63 -29.46 -23.35
C TYR A 18 0.01 -30.58 -24.20
N SER A 19 -0.83 -31.45 -23.60
CA SER A 19 -1.49 -32.54 -24.33
C SER A 19 -2.56 -32.05 -25.30
N ASN A 20 -3.17 -30.90 -24.99
CA ASN A 20 -4.22 -30.30 -25.79
C ASN A 20 -3.63 -29.41 -26.89
N VAL A 21 -4.23 -29.46 -28.08
CA VAL A 21 -3.85 -28.60 -29.19
C VAL A 21 -4.43 -27.20 -28.95
N ILE A 22 -3.56 -26.20 -28.89
CA ILE A 22 -3.98 -24.80 -28.95
C ILE A 22 -4.23 -24.48 -30.43
N HIS A 23 -5.50 -24.38 -30.83
CA HIS A 23 -5.83 -23.96 -32.18
C HIS A 23 -5.41 -22.51 -32.39
N PRO A 24 -4.75 -22.19 -33.52
CA PRO A 24 -4.45 -20.81 -33.84
C PRO A 24 -5.75 -20.02 -34.00
N ILE A 25 -5.74 -18.78 -33.54
CA ILE A 25 -6.83 -17.85 -33.81
C ILE A 25 -6.74 -17.50 -35.31
N LEU A 26 -7.87 -17.60 -36.01
CA LEU A 26 -7.95 -17.26 -37.43
C LEU A 26 -7.64 -15.76 -37.65
N ASP A 27 -7.28 -15.39 -38.87
CA ASP A 27 -7.12 -13.99 -39.25
C ASP A 27 -8.43 -13.20 -39.04
N GLU A 28 -8.33 -11.90 -38.76
CA GLU A 28 -9.48 -11.03 -38.49
C GLU A 28 -10.50 -11.04 -39.64
N ALA A 29 -10.00 -11.17 -40.87
CA ALA A 29 -10.82 -11.29 -42.08
C ALA A 29 -11.75 -12.52 -42.09
N LEU A 30 -11.41 -13.58 -41.34
CA LEU A 30 -12.17 -14.83 -41.27
C LEU A 30 -13.05 -14.92 -40.02
N TRP A 31 -13.09 -13.88 -39.17
CA TRP A 31 -13.90 -13.91 -37.98
C TRP A 31 -15.40 -13.81 -38.32
N PRO A 32 -16.25 -14.64 -37.70
CA PRO A 32 -17.69 -14.54 -37.92
C PRO A 32 -18.19 -13.17 -37.44
N GLN A 33 -19.00 -12.53 -38.28
CA GLN A 33 -19.68 -11.28 -37.92
C GLN A 33 -20.82 -11.60 -36.94
N VAL A 34 -20.50 -11.59 -35.65
CA VAL A 34 -21.48 -11.80 -34.58
C VAL A 34 -22.16 -10.47 -34.28
N LYS A 35 -23.50 -10.43 -34.38
CA LYS A 35 -24.31 -9.32 -33.85
C LYS A 35 -24.19 -9.33 -32.33
N ARG A 36 -23.16 -8.66 -31.81
CA ARG A 36 -23.00 -8.46 -30.36
C ARG A 36 -24.06 -7.45 -29.90
N GLY A 37 -24.72 -7.75 -28.80
CA GLY A 37 -25.53 -6.76 -28.10
C GLY A 37 -24.66 -5.57 -27.71
N GLU A 38 -25.27 -4.40 -27.62
CA GLU A 38 -24.58 -3.20 -27.17
C GLU A 38 -23.95 -3.47 -25.79
N VAL A 39 -22.62 -3.31 -25.69
CA VAL A 39 -21.92 -3.44 -24.41
C VAL A 39 -22.26 -2.20 -23.60
N LEU A 40 -23.23 -2.34 -22.70
CA LEU A 40 -23.58 -1.26 -21.79
C LEU A 40 -22.37 -0.93 -20.91
N PRO A 41 -22.08 0.36 -20.66
CA PRO A 41 -21.01 0.73 -19.76
C PRO A 41 -21.29 0.16 -18.36
N PRO A 42 -20.26 -0.22 -17.60
CA PRO A 42 -20.45 -0.67 -16.23
C PRO A 42 -21.14 0.42 -15.42
N MET A 43 -22.10 0.03 -14.58
CA MET A 43 -22.76 0.95 -13.67
C MET A 43 -21.72 1.62 -12.76
N LYS A 44 -21.58 2.93 -12.88
CA LYS A 44 -20.68 3.71 -12.02
C LYS A 44 -21.22 3.71 -10.60
N ARG A 45 -20.52 3.08 -9.66
CA ARG A 45 -20.80 3.20 -8.22
C ARG A 45 -20.09 4.44 -7.69
N LYS A 46 -20.80 5.29 -6.93
CA LYS A 46 -20.15 6.41 -6.23
C LYS A 46 -19.20 5.83 -5.18
N MET A 47 -17.91 6.03 -5.37
CA MET A 47 -16.91 5.65 -4.38
C MET A 47 -17.14 6.48 -3.11
N LEU A 48 -16.99 5.88 -1.93
CA LEU A 48 -16.99 6.62 -0.68
C LEU A 48 -15.87 7.67 -0.77
N GLU A 49 -16.25 8.94 -0.63
CA GLU A 49 -15.29 10.03 -0.65
C GLU A 49 -14.28 9.84 0.48
N ARG A 50 -13.05 10.25 0.22
CA ARG A 50 -12.01 10.29 1.25
C ARG A 50 -12.52 11.12 2.44
N PRO A 51 -12.36 10.64 3.69
CA PRO A 51 -12.70 11.45 4.86
C PRO A 51 -12.01 12.80 4.81
N LYS A 52 -12.76 13.87 5.12
CA LYS A 52 -12.24 15.24 5.14
C LYS A 52 -11.03 15.34 6.08
N LYS A 53 -9.97 16.06 5.65
CA LYS A 53 -8.75 16.30 6.46
C LYS A 53 -9.07 16.86 7.86
N ASN A 54 -10.09 17.72 7.95
CA ASN A 54 -10.69 18.13 9.21
C ASN A 54 -12.13 17.59 9.28
N ARG A 55 -12.28 16.43 9.95
CA ARG A 55 -13.56 15.83 10.34
C ARG A 55 -14.29 16.72 11.37
N LYS A 56 -15.61 16.87 11.23
CA LYS A 56 -16.47 17.40 12.31
C LYS A 56 -16.50 16.39 13.45
N ARG A 57 -16.16 16.83 14.66
CA ARG A 57 -16.16 15.99 15.87
C ARG A 57 -17.54 16.01 16.51
N GLN A 58 -17.90 14.93 17.18
CA GLN A 58 -19.12 14.88 18.00
C GLN A 58 -18.94 15.72 19.28
N PRO A 59 -20.02 16.16 19.94
CA PRO A 59 -19.93 16.94 21.19
C PRO A 59 -19.16 16.22 22.32
N ASP A 60 -19.23 14.90 22.34
CA ASP A 60 -18.56 14.04 23.33
C ASP A 60 -17.07 13.77 22.99
N GLU A 61 -16.63 14.05 21.77
CA GLU A 61 -15.23 13.80 21.40
C GLU A 61 -14.29 14.88 21.95
N PRO A 62 -13.14 14.49 22.54
CA PRO A 62 -12.18 15.45 23.07
C PRO A 62 -11.65 16.38 21.96
N ALA A 63 -11.35 17.63 22.32
CA ALA A 63 -10.85 18.63 21.37
C ALA A 63 -9.50 18.24 20.74
N LYS A 64 -9.19 18.80 19.56
CA LYS A 64 -7.90 18.58 18.90
C LYS A 64 -6.80 19.21 19.79
N LYS A 65 -5.89 18.38 20.33
CA LYS A 65 -4.73 18.87 21.07
C LYS A 65 -3.94 19.83 20.18
N LYS A 66 -3.86 21.10 20.59
CA LYS A 66 -2.96 22.07 19.97
C LYS A 66 -1.54 21.55 20.21
N ARG A 67 -0.74 21.40 19.15
CA ARG A 67 0.69 21.13 19.33
C ARG A 67 1.26 22.32 20.09
N LYS A 68 2.08 22.07 21.12
CA LYS A 68 2.77 23.16 21.83
C LYS A 68 3.62 23.89 20.79
N SER A 69 3.30 25.14 20.51
CA SER A 69 4.03 25.96 19.55
C SER A 69 5.25 26.51 20.26
N GLY A 70 6.34 25.75 20.22
CA GLY A 70 7.59 26.13 20.86
C GLY A 70 8.62 25.01 20.74
N MET A 71 9.87 25.42 20.58
CA MET A 71 11.01 24.53 20.45
C MET A 71 11.55 24.22 21.85
N GLN A 72 11.19 23.06 22.40
CA GLN A 72 11.73 22.63 23.69
C GLN A 72 12.99 21.77 23.48
N CYS A 73 14.08 22.11 24.15
CA CYS A 73 15.29 21.33 24.15
C CYS A 73 15.03 19.98 24.84
N GLY A 74 15.27 18.87 24.13
CA GLY A 74 15.11 17.51 24.71
C GLY A 74 16.17 17.10 25.75
N SER A 75 17.20 17.92 26.00
CA SER A 75 18.27 17.66 26.99
C SER A 75 17.98 18.40 28.29
N CYS A 76 17.83 19.74 28.21
CA CYS A 76 17.60 20.58 29.39
C CYS A 76 16.13 20.99 29.62
N GLY A 77 15.23 20.70 28.68
CA GLY A 77 13.80 21.05 28.82
C GLY A 77 13.46 22.54 28.64
N GLU A 78 14.42 23.40 28.32
CA GLU A 78 14.17 24.83 28.07
C GLU A 78 13.54 25.09 26.70
N TRP A 79 12.74 26.15 26.60
CA TRP A 79 11.99 26.52 25.38
C TRP A 79 12.72 27.50 24.46
N SER A 80 13.95 27.90 24.82
CA SER A 80 14.73 28.92 24.11
C SER A 80 15.52 28.37 22.92
N HIS A 81 15.87 27.07 22.96
CA HIS A 81 16.82 26.50 22.03
C HIS A 81 16.50 25.03 21.75
N ASN A 82 17.02 24.55 20.64
CA ASN A 82 16.85 23.18 20.22
C ASN A 82 17.91 22.29 20.85
N LEU A 83 17.69 20.97 20.82
CA LEU A 83 18.69 20.01 21.26
C LEU A 83 20.06 20.31 20.60
N ARG A 84 20.10 20.62 19.29
CA ARG A 84 21.33 20.96 18.53
C ARG A 84 22.16 22.12 19.08
N THR A 85 21.51 23.13 19.64
CA THR A 85 22.17 24.35 20.15
C THR A 85 22.27 24.35 21.67
N CYS A 86 22.02 23.20 22.32
CA CYS A 86 22.10 23.08 23.77
C CYS A 86 23.55 23.05 24.25
N LYS A 87 23.89 23.98 25.15
CA LYS A 87 25.23 24.11 25.73
C LYS A 87 25.65 22.89 26.57
N GLY A 88 24.69 22.12 27.08
CA GLY A 88 24.91 20.89 27.85
C GLY A 88 25.10 19.61 27.02
N ARG A 89 25.24 19.69 25.69
CA ARG A 89 25.40 18.51 24.82
C ARG A 89 26.79 17.88 24.80
N GLY A 90 27.79 18.50 25.44
CA GLY A 90 29.19 18.08 25.36
C GLY A 90 29.49 16.72 25.99
N GLU A 91 28.63 16.22 26.88
CA GLU A 91 28.90 14.99 27.63
C GLU A 91 27.59 14.20 27.74
N ASN A 92 27.52 13.02 27.11
CA ASN A 92 26.37 12.09 27.11
C ASN A 92 25.33 12.24 25.98
N ALA A 93 25.77 12.17 24.73
CA ALA A 93 24.88 11.90 23.59
C ALA A 93 24.53 10.39 23.48
N LYS A 94 23.72 9.84 24.40
CA LYS A 94 23.04 8.56 24.14
C LYS A 94 21.78 8.82 23.33
N GLY A 95 21.87 8.59 22.02
CA GLY A 95 20.74 8.69 21.09
C GLY A 95 19.56 7.84 21.55
N LYS A 96 18.41 8.47 21.79
CA LYS A 96 17.15 7.74 21.92
C LYS A 96 16.77 7.21 20.54
N LYS A 97 16.86 5.89 20.34
CA LYS A 97 16.29 5.19 19.17
C LYS A 97 14.80 5.52 19.08
N CYS A 98 14.34 5.89 17.88
CA CYS A 98 12.92 5.82 17.55
C CYS A 98 12.47 4.36 17.71
N LYS A 99 11.44 4.10 18.52
CA LYS A 99 10.73 2.82 18.51
C LYS A 99 9.80 2.81 17.30
N GLU A 100 9.86 1.71 16.56
CA GLU A 100 8.92 1.32 15.50
C GLU A 100 7.51 1.11 16.04
#